data_AF-A0A8H4EZ15-F1
#
_entry.id   AF-A0A8H4EZ15-F1
#
_cell.length_a   1.000
_cell.length_b   1.000
_cell.length_c   1.000
_cell.angle_alpha   90.00
_cell.angle_beta   90.00
_cell.angle_gamma   90.00
#
_symmetry.space_group_name_H-M   'P 1'
#
loop_
_entity.id
_entity.type
_entity.pdbx_description
1 polymer ?
#
loop_
_entity_poly.entity_id
_entity_poly.type
_entity_poly.pdbx_seq_one_letter_code
_entity_poly.pdbx_strand_id
1 'polypeptide(L)'
;MFLIQSCLQCTILLVAGWPWLHLKSQFFHLGQRQKAHLLSSPLSLPLSSQKRVMYGSARSSFQSSEYTNNPPWQKLLWVKQNYPDNYVDGTFLEELQRNVNVRSYDYWTMVYESGVITQQVSSVVIFIAIFIYLQVHSLSGNHLIWTGSLLTGIGYVSWDLIIRSNYEFKRQRVAKSAFFFYITLLGLSPILKTLTSQTSDDTIWALTVCCFLANVLFHDYKTQAKSIKIPGSLSTNAAIFASVLLASRLDTNVDVFGLLSFAVEWFSLFPIFRRHLKDLNPLIQIGVTVAMLLTCVALFIQISKAVVFLYILGFCFLTFVCPYWLIFIQKYKNEIHGPWDEARPRLQRANRRNMYRKRTSN
;
A
#
# COMPACT_ATOMS: atom_id res chain seq x y z
N MET A 1 -5.24 -31.46 11.02
CA MET A 1 -5.62 -30.88 12.33
C MET A 1 -4.61 -29.83 12.81
N PHE A 2 -3.30 -30.16 12.85
CA PHE A 2 -2.23 -29.18 13.11
C PHE A 2 -2.19 -27.99 12.14
N LEU A 3 -2.47 -28.17 10.85
CA LEU A 3 -2.56 -27.05 9.88
C LEU A 3 -3.64 -26.02 10.23
N ILE A 4 -4.79 -26.50 10.71
CA ILE A 4 -5.92 -25.65 11.10
C ILE A 4 -5.58 -24.96 12.43
N GLN A 5 -4.90 -25.66 13.34
CA GLN A 5 -4.52 -25.16 14.65
C GLN A 5 -3.39 -24.12 14.57
N SER A 6 -2.37 -24.34 13.73
CA SER A 6 -1.29 -23.39 13.47
C SER A 6 -1.75 -22.18 12.65
N CYS A 7 -2.70 -22.37 11.72
CA CYS A 7 -3.34 -21.27 11.00
C CYS A 7 -4.29 -20.48 11.93
N LEU A 8 -5.04 -21.12 12.82
CA LEU A 8 -5.81 -20.45 13.89
C LEU A 8 -4.89 -19.66 14.81
N GLN A 9 -3.79 -20.27 15.28
CA GLN A 9 -2.83 -19.64 16.18
C GLN A 9 -2.17 -18.42 15.53
N CYS A 10 -1.81 -18.49 14.25
CA CYS A 10 -1.26 -17.36 13.50
C CYS A 10 -2.30 -16.28 13.19
N THR A 11 -3.55 -16.65 12.92
CA THR A 11 -4.64 -15.67 12.71
C THR A 11 -5.00 -14.97 14.02
N ILE A 12 -4.98 -15.69 15.14
CA ILE A 12 -5.17 -15.14 16.49
C ILE A 12 -3.97 -14.26 16.89
N LEU A 13 -2.73 -14.64 16.57
CA LEU A 13 -1.55 -13.80 16.81
C LEU A 13 -1.53 -12.54 15.92
N LEU A 14 -2.01 -12.62 14.67
CA LEU A 14 -2.17 -11.47 13.77
C LEU A 14 -3.28 -10.50 14.21
N VAL A 15 -4.32 -10.99 14.89
CA VAL A 15 -5.44 -10.17 15.37
C VAL A 15 -5.22 -9.67 16.81
N ALA A 16 -4.46 -10.40 17.64
CA ALA A 16 -4.37 -10.12 19.07
C ALA A 16 -2.99 -9.65 19.59
N GLY A 17 -1.90 -9.72 18.82
CA GLY A 17 -0.56 -9.54 19.40
C GLY A 17 0.54 -8.99 18.50
N TRP A 18 0.47 -7.71 18.10
CA TRP A 18 1.70 -6.89 17.94
C TRP A 18 1.39 -5.37 17.94
N PRO A 19 2.23 -4.50 18.53
CA PRO A 19 1.95 -3.06 18.57
C PRO A 19 2.03 -2.40 17.19
N TRP A 20 0.93 -1.75 16.81
CA TRP A 20 0.64 -0.96 15.61
C TRP A 20 1.58 0.25 15.32
N LEU A 21 2.73 0.34 15.99
CA LEU A 21 3.67 1.45 15.88
C LEU A 21 4.32 1.56 14.49
N HIS A 22 4.41 0.45 13.74
CA HIS A 22 5.03 0.44 12.42
C HIS A 22 4.07 0.79 11.26
N LEU A 23 2.75 0.69 11.45
CA LEU A 23 1.75 1.19 10.49
C LEU A 23 1.71 2.73 10.48
N LYS A 24 2.06 3.35 11.62
CA LYS A 24 2.12 4.81 11.77
C LYS A 24 3.16 5.43 10.83
N SER A 25 4.31 4.79 10.59
CA SER A 25 5.38 5.33 9.72
C SER A 25 5.07 5.18 8.22
N GLN A 26 4.41 4.08 7.82
CA GLN A 26 4.01 3.82 6.44
C GLN A 26 2.87 4.75 5.99
N PHE A 27 1.85 4.97 6.84
CA PHE A 27 0.77 5.94 6.57
C PHE A 27 1.26 7.40 6.56
N PHE A 28 2.28 7.75 7.36
CA PHE A 28 2.82 9.11 7.42
C PHE A 28 3.47 9.57 6.11
N HIS A 29 4.15 8.66 5.40
CA HIS A 29 4.79 8.97 4.12
C HIS A 29 3.81 9.09 2.94
N LEU A 30 2.62 8.46 3.04
CA LEU A 30 1.56 8.54 2.03
C LEU A 30 0.88 9.92 1.99
N GLY A 31 0.77 10.63 3.12
CA GLY A 31 0.11 11.95 3.20
C GLY A 31 0.90 13.11 2.59
N GLN A 32 2.23 13.02 2.52
CA GLN A 32 3.10 14.15 2.14
C GLN A 32 3.13 14.47 0.64
N ARG A 33 2.75 13.55 -0.26
CA ARG A 33 2.92 13.72 -1.73
C ARG A 33 1.67 14.12 -2.53
N GLN A 34 0.51 14.32 -1.90
CA GLN A 34 -0.70 14.80 -2.59
C GLN A 34 -0.69 16.31 -2.96
N LYS A 35 0.39 17.04 -2.67
CA LYS A 35 0.43 18.51 -2.77
C LYS A 35 0.55 19.09 -4.19
N ALA A 36 0.34 18.31 -5.25
CA ALA A 36 0.61 18.81 -6.61
C ALA A 36 -0.63 19.15 -7.45
N HIS A 37 -1.76 18.47 -7.33
CA HIS A 37 -2.83 18.66 -8.32
C HIS A 37 -4.18 18.95 -7.66
N LEU A 38 -4.76 20.08 -8.05
CA LEU A 38 -6.16 20.51 -7.88
C LEU A 38 -6.46 21.34 -6.62
N LEU A 39 -6.18 22.65 -6.67
CA LEU A 39 -7.22 23.66 -6.87
C LEU A 39 -6.59 25.06 -7.04
N SER A 40 -7.11 25.74 -8.05
CA SER A 40 -6.73 27.04 -8.58
C SER A 40 -7.40 28.19 -7.84
N SER A 41 -6.68 29.31 -7.75
CA SER A 41 -7.11 30.72 -7.61
C SER A 41 -7.89 31.16 -6.35
N PRO A 42 -7.33 32.07 -5.53
CA PRO A 42 -8.12 32.94 -4.67
C PRO A 42 -8.49 34.24 -5.40
N LEU A 43 -9.79 34.53 -5.50
CA LEU A 43 -10.30 35.87 -5.73
C LEU A 43 -10.20 36.62 -4.39
N SER A 44 -9.44 37.70 -4.35
CA SER A 44 -9.30 38.57 -3.18
C SER A 44 -10.55 39.41 -2.94
N LEU A 45 -11.16 39.27 -1.76
CA LEU A 45 -12.07 40.27 -1.18
C LEU A 45 -11.50 40.71 0.19
N PRO A 46 -11.56 42.01 0.53
CA PRO A 46 -10.98 42.52 1.76
C PRO A 46 -11.98 42.32 2.92
N LEU A 47 -11.56 41.63 3.98
CA LEU A 47 -12.34 41.62 5.23
C LEU A 47 -11.99 42.84 6.07
N SER A 48 -13.04 43.63 6.26
CA SER A 48 -13.18 44.75 7.16
C SER A 48 -12.86 44.41 8.62
N SER A 49 -12.26 45.40 9.28
CA SER A 49 -12.28 45.72 10.70
C SER A 49 -13.15 44.83 11.61
N GLN A 50 -12.52 43.86 12.27
CA GLN A 50 -13.09 43.23 13.46
C GLN A 50 -12.31 43.68 14.71
N LYS A 51 -12.90 44.65 15.42
CA LYS A 51 -12.46 45.16 16.72
C LYS A 51 -12.20 44.00 17.68
N ARG A 52 -10.97 43.88 18.18
CA ARG A 52 -10.62 42.96 19.28
C ARG A 52 -10.73 43.71 20.60
N VAL A 53 -11.64 43.24 21.45
CA VAL A 53 -11.82 43.68 22.84
C VAL A 53 -10.55 43.32 23.62
N MET A 54 -9.91 44.32 24.21
CA MET A 54 -8.73 44.18 25.06
C MET A 54 -9.17 43.78 26.46
N TYR A 55 -8.86 42.54 26.88
CA TYR A 55 -8.75 42.22 28.30
C TYR A 55 -7.29 42.43 28.70
N GLY A 56 -7.04 43.48 29.49
CA GLY A 56 -5.75 43.73 30.11
C GLY A 56 -5.49 42.69 31.18
N SER A 57 -4.55 41.76 30.92
CA SER A 57 -3.93 40.95 31.94
C SER A 57 -2.46 41.37 32.02
N ALA A 58 -2.10 42.02 33.13
CA ALA A 58 -0.72 42.34 33.45
C ALA A 58 0.11 41.04 33.49
N ARG A 59 1.04 40.88 32.55
CA ARG A 59 2.02 39.79 32.54
C ARG A 59 3.40 40.44 32.53
N SER A 60 4.16 40.17 33.58
CA SER A 60 5.52 40.63 33.77
C SER A 60 6.39 40.27 32.57
N SER A 61 6.73 41.26 31.75
CA SER A 61 7.74 41.13 30.72
C SER A 61 9.10 40.96 31.40
N PHE A 62 9.71 39.80 31.23
CA PHE A 62 11.17 39.67 31.34
C PHE A 62 11.78 40.41 30.13
N GLN A 63 11.72 41.74 30.15
CA GLN A 63 12.50 42.59 29.25
C GLN A 63 13.75 42.98 30.03
N SER A 64 14.87 42.33 29.70
CA SER A 64 16.18 42.82 30.12
C SER A 64 16.34 44.25 29.58
N SER A 65 16.68 45.18 30.47
CA SER A 65 16.79 46.62 30.23
C SER A 65 17.86 47.03 29.21
N GLU A 66 18.48 46.06 28.54
CA GLU A 66 19.68 46.21 27.71
C GLU A 66 19.36 46.40 26.21
N TYR A 67 18.09 46.25 25.79
CA TYR A 67 17.69 46.27 24.38
C TYR A 67 16.88 47.50 23.94
N THR A 68 16.71 48.52 24.79
CA THR A 68 15.86 49.69 24.49
C THR A 68 16.40 50.58 23.36
N ASN A 69 17.69 50.46 23.02
CA ASN A 69 18.34 51.23 21.95
C ASN A 69 18.56 50.43 20.65
N ASN A 70 18.17 49.16 20.59
CA ASN A 70 18.33 48.35 19.39
C ASN A 70 17.13 48.52 18.45
N PRO A 71 17.33 48.44 17.12
CA PRO A 71 16.22 48.33 16.19
C PRO A 71 15.35 47.11 16.54
N PRO A 72 14.04 47.15 16.25
CA PRO A 72 13.14 46.04 16.58
C PRO A 72 13.64 44.75 15.94
N TRP A 73 13.70 43.68 16.75
CA TRP A 73 14.13 42.37 16.28
C TRP A 73 13.27 41.90 15.09
N GLN A 74 13.91 41.32 14.09
CA GLN A 74 13.28 40.79 12.88
C GLN A 74 13.48 39.28 12.79
N LYS A 75 12.48 38.61 12.24
CA LYS A 75 12.48 37.16 12.10
C LYS A 75 13.18 36.66 10.84
N LEU A 76 14.45 37.04 10.69
CA LEU A 76 15.27 36.72 9.53
C LEU A 76 16.53 36.02 10.03
N LEU A 77 16.58 34.69 9.91
CA LEU A 77 17.69 33.87 10.43
C LEU A 77 19.02 34.14 9.70
N TRP A 78 18.96 34.65 8.46
CA TRP A 78 20.13 34.91 7.63
C TRP A 78 20.71 36.33 7.79
N VAL A 79 20.02 37.21 8.51
CA VAL A 79 20.49 38.58 8.74
C VAL A 79 21.10 38.66 10.13
N LYS A 80 22.35 39.12 10.22
CA LYS A 80 23.00 39.37 11.51
C LYS A 80 22.34 40.56 12.20
N GLN A 81 21.86 40.35 13.42
CA GLN A 81 21.15 41.36 14.21
C GLN A 81 21.83 41.52 15.57
N ASN A 82 21.64 42.68 16.22
CA ASN A 82 22.25 43.00 17.52
C ASN A 82 21.47 42.36 18.70
N TYR A 83 21.13 41.08 18.55
CA TYR A 83 20.46 40.27 19.57
C TYR A 83 21.25 38.97 19.71
N PRO A 84 21.32 38.37 20.91
CA PRO A 84 22.01 37.11 21.08
C PRO A 84 21.31 36.01 20.28
N ASP A 85 22.06 34.98 19.86
CA ASP A 85 21.57 33.92 18.98
C ASP A 85 20.37 33.13 19.55
N ASN A 86 20.19 33.16 20.88
CA ASN A 86 19.07 32.52 21.58
C ASN A 86 17.90 33.47 21.89
N TYR A 87 17.92 34.70 21.40
CA TYR A 87 16.83 35.66 21.59
C TYR A 87 15.60 35.26 20.78
N VAL A 88 14.44 35.29 21.43
CA VAL A 88 13.13 35.03 20.82
C VAL A 88 12.17 36.13 21.26
N ASP A 89 11.35 36.60 20.32
CA ASP A 89 10.37 37.66 20.57
C ASP A 89 9.26 37.22 21.55
N GLY A 90 8.70 38.17 22.30
CA GLY A 90 7.61 37.88 23.25
C GLY A 90 6.33 37.38 22.58
N THR A 91 6.13 37.69 21.30
CA THR A 91 5.01 37.23 20.46
C THR A 91 5.18 35.82 19.92
N PHE A 92 6.34 35.18 20.11
CA PHE A 92 6.67 33.88 19.54
C PHE A 92 5.66 32.77 19.87
N LEU A 93 5.25 32.69 21.14
CA LEU A 93 4.28 31.67 21.59
C LEU A 93 2.86 31.99 21.11
N GLU A 94 2.57 33.25 20.76
CA GLU A 94 1.28 33.67 20.22
C GLU A 94 1.11 33.23 18.75
N GLU A 95 2.22 33.10 18.03
CA GLU A 95 2.25 32.63 16.63
C GLU A 95 2.18 31.10 16.47
N LEU A 96 2.18 30.34 17.58
CA LEU A 96 2.04 28.88 17.54
C LEU A 96 0.66 28.46 17.05
N GLN A 97 0.62 27.79 15.90
CA GLN A 97 -0.62 27.27 15.34
C GLN A 97 -0.73 25.77 15.62
N ARG A 98 -1.94 25.29 15.96
CA ARG A 98 -2.20 23.86 16.11
C ARG A 98 -3.01 23.34 14.94
N ASN A 99 -2.65 22.17 14.45
CA ASN A 99 -3.43 21.35 13.51
C ASN A 99 -3.71 22.02 12.14
N VAL A 100 -2.85 22.92 11.68
CA VAL A 100 -2.98 23.66 10.40
C VAL A 100 -3.05 22.73 9.18
N ASN A 101 -2.35 21.60 9.21
CA ASN A 101 -2.29 20.64 8.11
C ASN A 101 -3.14 19.37 8.31
N VAL A 102 -4.14 19.39 9.22
CA VAL A 102 -5.00 18.22 9.43
C VAL A 102 -5.96 18.05 8.25
N ARG A 103 -5.85 16.93 7.53
CA ARG A 103 -6.78 16.55 6.45
C ARG A 103 -7.87 15.66 7.02
N SER A 104 -9.13 16.05 6.92
CA SER A 104 -10.25 15.17 7.25
C SER A 104 -10.38 14.04 6.21
N TYR A 105 -10.43 12.80 6.67
CA TYR A 105 -10.74 11.65 5.83
C TYR A 105 -12.23 11.33 5.89
N ASP A 106 -12.82 11.08 4.73
CA ASP A 106 -14.18 10.55 4.66
C ASP A 106 -14.16 9.03 4.88
N TYR A 107 -15.14 8.52 5.63
CA TYR A 107 -15.21 7.11 6.03
C TYR A 107 -15.29 6.19 4.81
N TRP A 108 -16.20 6.48 3.86
CA TRP A 108 -16.39 5.64 2.68
C TRP A 108 -15.17 5.63 1.76
N THR A 109 -14.47 6.75 1.68
CA THR A 109 -13.19 6.82 0.96
C THR A 109 -12.14 5.93 1.62
N MET A 110 -12.06 5.91 2.95
CA MET A 110 -11.13 5.01 3.67
C MET A 110 -11.52 3.53 3.53
N VAL A 111 -12.82 3.20 3.54
CA VAL A 111 -13.33 1.84 3.28
C VAL A 111 -12.92 1.39 1.88
N TYR A 112 -13.13 2.22 0.87
CA TYR A 112 -12.73 1.94 -0.51
C TYR A 112 -11.22 1.65 -0.64
N GLU A 113 -10.38 2.47 0.01
CA GLU A 113 -8.92 2.29 -0.05
C GLU A 113 -8.44 1.10 0.79
N SER A 114 -9.12 0.78 1.91
CA SER A 114 -8.85 -0.42 2.70
C SER A 114 -9.13 -1.72 1.91
N GLY A 115 -10.00 -1.65 0.91
CA GLY A 115 -10.29 -2.77 0.00
C GLY A 115 -9.05 -3.33 -0.69
N VAL A 116 -8.04 -2.49 -0.99
CA VAL A 116 -6.79 -2.98 -1.61
C VAL A 116 -6.01 -3.88 -0.64
N ILE A 117 -6.05 -3.55 0.66
CA ILE A 117 -5.41 -4.34 1.72
C ILE A 117 -6.12 -5.67 1.88
N THR A 118 -7.45 -5.66 1.98
CA THR A 118 -8.23 -6.89 2.15
C THR A 118 -8.10 -7.80 0.96
N GLN A 119 -8.09 -7.28 -0.27
CA GLN A 119 -7.81 -8.10 -1.45
C GLN A 119 -6.42 -8.76 -1.42
N GLN A 120 -5.37 -8.10 -0.90
CA GLN A 120 -4.04 -8.73 -0.80
C GLN A 120 -4.04 -9.89 0.21
N VAL A 121 -4.74 -9.72 1.34
CA VAL A 121 -4.94 -10.80 2.31
C VAL A 121 -5.75 -11.94 1.68
N SER A 122 -6.85 -11.62 0.98
CA SER A 122 -7.65 -12.59 0.24
C SER A 122 -6.82 -13.34 -0.82
N SER A 123 -5.91 -12.66 -1.51
CA SER A 123 -5.00 -13.30 -2.49
C SER A 123 -4.16 -14.40 -1.85
N VAL A 124 -3.57 -14.14 -0.68
CA VAL A 124 -2.78 -15.13 0.07
C VAL A 124 -3.66 -16.30 0.52
N VAL A 125 -4.85 -16.00 1.06
CA VAL A 125 -5.80 -17.01 1.54
C VAL A 125 -6.27 -17.93 0.40
N ILE A 126 -6.60 -17.39 -0.78
CA ILE A 126 -6.96 -18.18 -1.97
C ILE A 126 -5.82 -19.09 -2.39
N PHE A 127 -4.59 -18.58 -2.41
CA PHE A 127 -3.41 -19.37 -2.77
C PHE A 127 -3.22 -20.56 -1.81
N ILE A 128 -3.36 -20.32 -0.50
CA ILE A 128 -3.28 -21.38 0.52
C ILE A 128 -4.40 -22.41 0.31
N ALA A 129 -5.62 -21.98 -0.01
CA ALA A 129 -6.73 -22.89 -0.28
C ALA A 129 -6.40 -23.82 -1.45
N ILE A 130 -5.90 -23.28 -2.56
CA ILE A 130 -5.52 -24.06 -3.74
C ILE A 130 -4.40 -25.05 -3.42
N PHE A 131 -3.41 -24.64 -2.63
CA PHE A 131 -2.37 -25.55 -2.13
C PHE A 131 -2.97 -26.70 -1.31
N ILE A 132 -3.90 -26.43 -0.39
CA ILE A 132 -4.56 -27.48 0.40
C ILE A 132 -5.34 -28.44 -0.51
N TYR A 133 -6.05 -27.93 -1.53
CA TYR A 133 -6.77 -28.76 -2.48
C TYR A 133 -5.87 -29.68 -3.31
N LEU A 134 -4.67 -29.21 -3.68
CA LEU A 134 -3.64 -30.03 -4.32
C LEU A 134 -3.08 -31.09 -3.34
N GLN A 135 -2.82 -30.71 -2.09
CA GLN A 135 -2.29 -31.62 -1.07
C GLN A 135 -3.28 -32.73 -0.68
N VAL A 136 -4.59 -32.46 -0.72
CA VAL A 136 -5.65 -33.46 -0.47
C VAL A 136 -6.00 -34.25 -1.74
N HIS A 137 -5.30 -34.00 -2.86
CA HIS A 137 -5.57 -34.58 -4.19
C HIS A 137 -7.00 -34.38 -4.71
N SER A 138 -7.74 -33.40 -4.17
CA SER A 138 -9.09 -33.07 -4.63
C SER A 138 -9.06 -32.20 -5.89
N LEU A 139 -7.98 -31.46 -6.11
CA LEU A 139 -7.69 -30.75 -7.36
C LEU A 139 -6.41 -31.35 -7.93
N SER A 140 -6.41 -31.67 -9.22
CA SER A 140 -5.17 -32.11 -9.90
C SER A 140 -4.42 -30.92 -10.49
N GLY A 141 -3.09 -30.98 -10.52
CA GLY A 141 -2.25 -29.94 -11.12
C GLY A 141 -2.61 -29.64 -12.58
N ASN A 142 -3.05 -30.63 -13.35
CA ASN A 142 -3.53 -30.43 -14.72
C ASN A 142 -4.72 -29.46 -14.79
N HIS A 143 -5.71 -29.61 -13.92
CA HIS A 143 -6.84 -28.68 -13.89
C HIS A 143 -6.39 -27.26 -13.52
N LEU A 144 -5.43 -27.13 -12.59
CA LEU A 144 -4.88 -25.83 -12.22
C LEU A 144 -4.14 -25.17 -13.39
N ILE A 145 -3.36 -25.92 -14.17
CA ILE A 145 -2.63 -25.41 -15.34
C ILE A 145 -3.60 -24.94 -16.43
N TRP A 146 -4.64 -25.73 -16.73
CA TRP A 146 -5.64 -25.36 -17.73
C TRP A 146 -6.44 -24.12 -17.31
N THR A 147 -6.86 -24.06 -16.05
CA THR A 147 -7.60 -22.91 -15.52
C THR A 147 -6.73 -21.65 -15.44
N GLY A 148 -5.45 -21.77 -15.05
CA GLY A 148 -4.48 -20.66 -15.10
C GLY A 148 -4.19 -20.17 -16.52
N SER A 149 -4.01 -21.09 -17.47
CA SER A 149 -3.84 -20.77 -18.90
C SER A 149 -5.07 -20.04 -19.47
N LEU A 150 -6.28 -20.47 -19.09
CA LEU A 150 -7.51 -19.80 -19.48
C LEU A 150 -7.62 -18.41 -18.85
N LEU A 151 -7.31 -18.28 -17.56
CA LEU A 151 -7.35 -17.02 -16.82
C LEU A 151 -6.36 -15.99 -17.40
N THR A 152 -5.14 -16.41 -17.71
CA THR A 152 -4.13 -15.56 -18.35
C THR A 152 -4.53 -15.19 -19.77
N GLY A 153 -5.13 -16.10 -20.53
CA GLY A 153 -5.70 -15.82 -21.84
C GLY A 153 -6.80 -14.75 -21.79
N ILE A 154 -7.77 -14.90 -20.88
CA ILE A 154 -8.84 -13.91 -20.64
C ILE A 154 -8.25 -12.58 -20.18
N GLY A 155 -7.28 -12.60 -19.27
CA GLY A 155 -6.59 -11.41 -18.79
C GLY A 155 -5.85 -10.68 -19.91
N TYR A 156 -5.19 -11.41 -20.82
CA TYR A 156 -4.53 -10.86 -22.00
C TYR A 156 -5.53 -10.24 -22.98
N VAL A 157 -6.64 -10.92 -23.29
CA VAL A 157 -7.70 -10.36 -24.15
C VAL A 157 -8.32 -9.13 -23.52
N SER A 158 -8.62 -9.16 -22.22
CA SER A 158 -9.15 -8.02 -21.48
C SER A 158 -8.17 -6.84 -21.53
N TRP A 159 -6.89 -7.09 -21.32
CA TRP A 159 -5.83 -6.09 -21.44
C TRP A 159 -5.79 -5.47 -22.83
N ASP A 160 -5.81 -6.28 -23.89
CA ASP A 160 -5.80 -5.84 -25.29
C ASP A 160 -7.02 -4.96 -25.65
N LEU A 161 -8.20 -5.33 -25.15
CA LEU A 161 -9.45 -4.58 -25.36
C LEU A 161 -9.49 -3.26 -24.58
N ILE A 162 -8.98 -3.25 -23.34
CA ILE A 162 -9.00 -2.08 -22.45
C ILE A 162 -7.90 -1.08 -22.85
N ILE A 163 -6.70 -1.55 -23.18
CA ILE A 163 -5.55 -0.73 -23.58
C ILE A 163 -5.51 -0.63 -25.12
N ARG A 164 -6.60 -0.09 -25.68
CA ARG A 164 -6.69 0.24 -27.10
C ARG A 164 -5.96 1.56 -27.37
N SER A 165 -4.63 1.56 -27.26
CA SER A 165 -3.79 2.72 -27.54
C SER A 165 -2.44 2.29 -28.11
N ASN A 166 -2.21 2.55 -29.40
CA ASN A 166 -0.93 2.75 -30.12
C ASN A 166 0.36 2.07 -29.61
N TYR A 167 0.23 0.88 -29.06
CA TYR A 167 1.33 0.06 -28.61
C TYR A 167 1.32 -1.18 -29.50
N GLU A 168 2.01 -1.08 -30.63
CA GLU A 168 2.62 -2.21 -31.38
C GLU A 168 3.63 -2.92 -30.45
N PHE A 169 3.19 -3.33 -29.26
CA PHE A 169 3.95 -4.18 -28.38
C PHE A 169 4.10 -5.48 -29.14
N LYS A 170 5.34 -5.82 -29.48
CA LYS A 170 5.68 -7.06 -30.18
C LYS A 170 5.12 -8.24 -29.37
N ARG A 171 3.91 -8.69 -29.69
CA ARG A 171 3.20 -9.82 -29.05
C ARG A 171 4.10 -11.05 -28.99
N GLN A 172 4.92 -11.21 -30.03
CA GLN A 172 5.98 -12.21 -30.12
C GLN A 172 6.98 -12.16 -28.96
N ARG A 173 7.37 -10.98 -28.45
CA ARG A 173 8.28 -10.86 -27.30
C ARG A 173 7.64 -11.37 -26.02
N VAL A 174 6.38 -11.00 -25.77
CA VAL A 174 5.64 -11.45 -24.58
C VAL A 174 5.37 -12.95 -24.65
N ALA A 175 4.87 -13.44 -25.78
CA ALA A 175 4.64 -14.87 -26.01
C ALA A 175 5.93 -15.68 -25.90
N LYS A 176 7.04 -15.19 -26.50
CA LYS A 176 8.36 -15.81 -26.37
C LYS A 176 8.81 -15.87 -24.92
N SER A 177 8.68 -14.78 -24.16
CA SER A 177 9.05 -14.77 -22.73
C SER A 177 8.18 -15.71 -21.88
N ALA A 178 6.87 -15.78 -22.15
CA ALA A 178 5.95 -16.68 -21.46
C ALA A 178 6.29 -18.15 -21.76
N PHE A 179 6.59 -18.46 -23.02
CA PHE A 179 7.01 -19.80 -23.44
C PHE A 179 8.31 -20.24 -22.77
N PHE A 180 9.34 -19.37 -22.78
CA PHE A 180 10.59 -19.65 -22.07
C PHE A 180 10.35 -19.85 -20.57
N PHE A 181 9.54 -18.99 -19.95
CA PHE A 181 9.18 -19.13 -18.54
C PHE A 181 8.51 -20.49 -18.24
N TYR A 182 7.51 -20.89 -19.02
CA TYR A 182 6.81 -22.16 -18.85
C TYR A 182 7.76 -23.36 -18.98
N ILE A 183 8.62 -23.37 -20.01
CA ILE A 183 9.59 -24.46 -20.22
C ILE A 183 10.61 -24.52 -19.08
N THR A 184 11.16 -23.38 -18.69
CA THR A 184 12.14 -23.31 -17.59
C THR A 184 11.52 -23.79 -16.29
N LEU A 185 10.29 -23.36 -15.97
CA LEU A 185 9.61 -23.78 -14.75
C LEU A 185 9.27 -25.28 -14.77
N LEU A 186 8.89 -25.83 -15.92
CA LEU A 186 8.63 -27.26 -16.09
C LEU A 186 9.91 -28.07 -15.88
N GLY A 187 11.04 -27.65 -16.46
CA GLY A 187 12.34 -28.29 -16.26
C GLY A 187 12.88 -28.17 -14.83
N LEU A 188 12.60 -27.06 -14.13
CA LEU A 188 13.01 -26.83 -12.74
C LEU A 188 12.09 -27.47 -11.71
N SER A 189 10.86 -27.86 -12.08
CA SER A 189 9.87 -28.46 -11.17
C SER A 189 10.42 -29.58 -10.27
N PRO A 190 11.12 -30.63 -10.79
CA PRO A 190 11.67 -31.68 -9.92
C PRO A 190 12.73 -31.17 -8.94
N ILE A 191 13.49 -30.13 -9.31
CA ILE A 191 14.48 -29.49 -8.44
C ILE A 191 13.76 -28.70 -7.33
N LEU A 192 12.75 -27.91 -7.69
CA LEU A 192 11.98 -27.12 -6.73
C LEU A 192 11.19 -28.00 -5.75
N LYS A 193 10.71 -29.16 -6.21
CA LYS A 193 10.10 -30.18 -5.36
C LYS A 193 11.09 -30.70 -4.31
N THR A 194 12.32 -31.00 -4.71
CA THR A 194 13.31 -31.66 -3.83
C THR A 194 14.10 -30.68 -2.95
N LEU A 195 14.15 -29.39 -3.33
CA LEU A 195 15.01 -28.37 -2.72
C LEU A 195 14.90 -28.29 -1.19
N THR A 196 13.68 -28.33 -0.66
CA THR A 196 13.41 -28.20 0.78
C THR A 196 12.65 -29.36 1.36
N SER A 197 12.61 -30.51 0.65
CA SER A 197 11.92 -31.73 1.07
C SER A 197 12.54 -32.35 2.34
N GLN A 198 13.85 -32.23 2.51
CA GLN A 198 14.56 -32.76 3.69
C GLN A 198 14.37 -31.93 4.97
N THR A 199 13.88 -30.70 4.84
CA THR A 199 13.63 -29.82 5.98
C THR A 199 12.35 -30.26 6.71
N SER A 200 12.29 -30.11 8.03
CA SER A 200 11.12 -30.48 8.84
C SER A 200 9.87 -29.67 8.47
N ASP A 201 8.70 -30.31 8.55
CA ASP A 201 7.42 -29.68 8.19
C ASP A 201 7.13 -28.42 9.02
N ASP A 202 7.30 -28.48 10.34
CA ASP A 202 7.03 -27.36 11.25
C ASP A 202 7.79 -26.09 10.85
N THR A 203 9.07 -26.25 10.48
CA THR A 203 9.88 -25.13 10.01
C THR A 203 9.42 -24.59 8.65
N ILE A 204 8.97 -25.46 7.73
CA ILE A 204 8.45 -25.04 6.43
C ILE A 204 7.17 -24.23 6.61
N TRP A 205 6.25 -24.69 7.45
CA TRP A 205 5.01 -23.94 7.76
C TRP A 205 5.32 -22.59 8.39
N ALA A 206 6.22 -22.54 9.37
CA ALA A 206 6.63 -21.29 10.02
C ALA A 206 7.25 -20.30 9.03
N LEU A 207 8.20 -20.74 8.21
CA LEU A 207 8.84 -19.91 7.19
C LEU A 207 7.83 -19.42 6.15
N THR A 208 6.90 -20.27 5.73
CA THR A 208 5.85 -19.93 4.77
C THR A 208 4.94 -18.82 5.31
N VAL A 209 4.53 -18.93 6.58
CA VAL A 209 3.74 -17.88 7.24
C VAL A 209 4.52 -16.58 7.33
N CYS A 210 5.80 -16.63 7.74
CA CYS A 210 6.66 -15.45 7.78
C CYS A 210 6.82 -14.78 6.41
N CYS A 211 6.97 -15.57 5.34
CA CYS A 211 7.12 -15.06 3.99
C CYS A 211 5.81 -14.49 3.43
N PHE A 212 4.66 -15.10 3.70
CA PHE A 212 3.37 -14.52 3.36
C PHE A 212 3.06 -13.26 4.17
N LEU A 213 3.47 -13.21 5.43
CA LEU A 213 3.39 -12.00 6.25
C LEU A 213 4.26 -10.88 5.65
N ALA A 214 5.50 -11.18 5.28
CA ALA A 214 6.37 -10.24 4.58
C ALA A 214 5.75 -9.78 3.25
N ASN A 215 5.11 -10.68 2.50
CA ASN A 215 4.38 -10.35 1.29
C ASN A 215 3.25 -9.33 1.57
N VAL A 216 2.43 -9.54 2.61
CA VAL A 216 1.36 -8.61 2.97
C VAL A 216 1.95 -7.27 3.45
N LEU A 217 2.93 -7.29 4.36
CA LEU A 217 3.48 -6.07 4.96
C LEU A 217 4.24 -5.17 3.98
N PHE A 218 4.98 -5.76 3.04
CA PHE A 218 5.81 -5.01 2.09
C PHE A 218 5.14 -4.82 0.72
N HIS A 219 3.86 -5.19 0.57
CA HIS A 219 3.13 -4.96 -0.66
C HIS A 219 2.92 -3.46 -0.91
N ASP A 220 3.10 -3.01 -2.16
CA ASP A 220 2.88 -1.60 -2.51
C ASP A 220 1.37 -1.34 -2.69
N TYR A 221 0.74 -0.87 -1.60
CA TYR A 221 -0.66 -0.47 -1.52
C TYR A 221 -0.96 0.91 -2.10
N LYS A 222 0.02 1.59 -2.72
CA LYS A 222 -0.22 2.90 -3.34
C LYS A 222 -1.23 2.80 -4.47
N THR A 223 -2.09 3.82 -4.52
CA THR A 223 -3.29 3.84 -5.37
C THR A 223 -3.11 4.67 -6.64
N GLN A 224 -1.94 5.30 -6.83
CA GLN A 224 -1.67 6.18 -7.98
C GLN A 224 -0.88 5.48 -9.08
N ALA A 225 -1.50 5.29 -10.23
CA ALA A 225 -0.92 4.70 -11.45
C ALA A 225 0.16 5.56 -12.14
N LYS A 226 0.38 6.81 -11.70
CA LYS A 226 1.26 7.77 -12.39
C LYS A 226 2.76 7.49 -12.27
N SER A 227 3.17 6.48 -11.51
CA SER A 227 4.51 5.91 -11.64
C SER A 227 4.40 4.40 -11.63
N ILE A 228 4.62 3.76 -12.78
CA ILE A 228 4.88 2.33 -12.88
C ILE A 228 6.21 2.07 -12.16
N LYS A 229 6.16 2.01 -10.83
CA LYS A 229 7.20 1.38 -10.05
C LYS A 229 6.84 -0.09 -10.00
N ILE A 230 7.81 -0.91 -10.36
CA ILE A 230 7.76 -2.38 -10.23
C ILE A 230 7.18 -2.67 -8.83
N PRO A 231 6.18 -3.56 -8.69
CA PRO A 231 5.66 -3.94 -7.38
C PRO A 231 6.84 -4.21 -6.45
N GLY A 232 6.74 -3.77 -5.19
CA GLY A 232 7.83 -3.85 -4.22
C GLY A 232 8.47 -5.24 -4.30
N SER A 233 9.66 -5.31 -4.90
CA SER A 233 10.28 -6.57 -5.33
C SER A 233 10.38 -7.56 -4.18
N LEU A 234 10.52 -7.03 -2.97
CA LEU A 234 10.51 -7.80 -1.72
C LEU A 234 9.20 -8.57 -1.49
N SER A 235 8.03 -7.96 -1.70
CA SER A 235 6.74 -8.62 -1.46
C SER A 235 6.50 -9.75 -2.46
N THR A 236 6.73 -9.49 -3.75
CA THR A 236 6.58 -10.53 -4.79
C THR A 236 7.59 -11.65 -4.59
N ASN A 237 8.85 -11.33 -4.27
CA ASN A 237 9.88 -12.35 -4.01
C ASN A 237 9.55 -13.20 -2.78
N ALA A 238 9.03 -12.57 -1.71
CA ALA A 238 8.59 -13.29 -0.52
C ALA A 238 7.42 -14.23 -0.82
N ALA A 239 6.44 -13.80 -1.63
CA ALA A 239 5.34 -14.64 -2.06
C ALA A 239 5.82 -15.85 -2.89
N ILE A 240 6.69 -15.62 -3.89
CA ILE A 240 7.24 -16.69 -4.71
C ILE A 240 8.08 -17.67 -3.88
N PHE A 241 8.88 -17.17 -2.94
CA PHE A 241 9.64 -18.04 -2.04
C PHE A 241 8.71 -18.88 -1.15
N ALA A 242 7.64 -18.30 -0.60
CA ALA A 242 6.63 -19.05 0.15
C ALA A 242 5.97 -20.14 -0.72
N SER A 243 5.67 -19.84 -1.98
CA SER A 243 5.13 -20.82 -2.94
C SER A 243 6.11 -21.96 -3.21
N VAL A 244 7.42 -21.68 -3.30
CA VAL A 244 8.46 -22.72 -3.48
C VAL A 244 8.58 -23.60 -2.24
N LEU A 245 8.54 -23.02 -1.03
CA LEU A 245 8.55 -23.79 0.21
C LEU A 245 7.37 -24.77 0.30
N LEU A 246 6.16 -24.28 -0.03
CA LEU A 246 4.96 -25.11 -0.08
C LEU A 246 5.01 -26.17 -1.18
N ALA A 247 5.54 -25.83 -2.37
CA ALA A 247 5.64 -26.76 -3.48
C ALA A 247 6.48 -28.00 -3.14
N SER A 248 7.49 -27.87 -2.27
CA SER A 248 8.30 -29.02 -1.81
C SER A 248 7.49 -30.13 -1.11
N ARG A 249 6.27 -29.82 -0.66
CA ARG A 249 5.37 -30.73 0.05
C ARG A 249 4.35 -31.42 -0.87
N LEU A 250 4.42 -31.18 -2.17
CA LEU A 250 3.56 -31.83 -3.16
C LEU A 250 4.23 -33.08 -3.74
N ASP A 251 3.44 -34.11 -4.00
CA ASP A 251 3.95 -35.42 -4.41
C ASP A 251 4.28 -35.51 -5.91
N THR A 252 3.60 -34.76 -6.77
CA THR A 252 3.83 -34.84 -8.22
C THR A 252 4.50 -33.58 -8.77
N ASN A 253 5.37 -33.76 -9.77
CA ASN A 253 6.01 -32.63 -10.45
C ASN A 253 4.99 -31.76 -11.21
N VAL A 254 3.84 -32.34 -11.57
CA VAL A 254 2.75 -31.63 -12.24
C VAL A 254 2.06 -30.68 -11.27
N ASP A 255 1.81 -31.11 -10.02
CA ASP A 255 1.21 -30.26 -8.99
C ASP A 255 2.16 -29.12 -8.60
N VAL A 256 3.47 -29.41 -8.49
CA VAL A 256 4.51 -28.40 -8.24
C VAL A 256 4.55 -27.36 -9.34
N PHE A 257 4.58 -27.81 -10.60
CA PHE A 257 4.58 -26.94 -11.76
C PHE A 257 3.30 -26.09 -11.81
N GLY A 258 2.13 -26.69 -11.59
CA GLY A 258 0.85 -26.00 -11.57
C GLY A 258 0.77 -24.94 -10.47
N LEU A 259 1.16 -25.29 -9.23
CA LEU A 259 1.15 -24.36 -8.10
C LEU A 259 2.08 -23.16 -8.33
N LEU A 260 3.29 -23.40 -8.85
CA LEU A 260 4.27 -22.34 -9.10
C LEU A 260 3.88 -21.45 -10.30
N SER A 261 3.28 -22.04 -11.34
CA SER A 261 2.73 -21.29 -12.47
C SER A 261 1.62 -20.37 -11.99
N PHE A 262 0.69 -20.91 -11.21
CA PHE A 262 -0.38 -20.14 -10.58
C PHE A 262 0.16 -19.07 -9.62
N ALA A 263 1.21 -19.35 -8.85
CA ALA A 263 1.83 -18.37 -7.94
C ALA A 263 2.32 -17.12 -8.70
N VAL A 264 2.98 -17.29 -9.84
CA VAL A 264 3.45 -16.18 -10.66
C VAL A 264 2.28 -15.41 -11.27
N GLU A 265 1.27 -16.11 -11.78
CA GLU A 265 0.05 -15.48 -12.30
C GLU A 265 -0.69 -14.68 -11.21
N TRP A 266 -0.81 -15.23 -10.02
CA TRP A 266 -1.61 -14.67 -8.94
C TRP A 266 -0.92 -13.59 -8.12
N PHE A 267 0.39 -13.69 -7.89
CA PHE A 267 1.13 -12.70 -7.08
C PHE A 267 1.90 -11.66 -7.93
N SER A 268 2.17 -11.94 -9.21
CA SER A 268 2.88 -10.99 -10.09
C SER A 268 1.93 -10.33 -11.09
N LEU A 269 1.21 -11.13 -11.88
CA LEU A 269 0.36 -10.61 -12.97
C LEU A 269 -0.95 -10.00 -12.45
N PHE A 270 -1.64 -10.67 -11.52
CA PHE A 270 -2.93 -10.22 -11.02
C PHE A 270 -2.90 -8.85 -10.31
N PRO A 271 -1.92 -8.51 -9.44
CA PRO A 271 -1.84 -7.17 -8.85
C PRO A 271 -1.64 -6.06 -9.89
N ILE A 272 -0.87 -6.34 -10.96
CA ILE A 272 -0.68 -5.42 -12.08
C ILE A 272 -2.01 -5.21 -12.81
N PHE A 273 -2.70 -6.29 -13.17
CA PHE A 273 -3.99 -6.23 -13.84
C PHE A 273 -5.04 -5.47 -13.00
N ARG A 274 -5.09 -5.74 -11.69
CA ARG A 274 -6.02 -5.09 -10.76
C ARG A 274 -5.82 -3.59 -10.66
N ARG A 275 -4.57 -3.10 -10.68
CA ARG A 275 -4.28 -1.66 -10.68
C ARG A 275 -4.89 -0.96 -11.90
N HIS A 276 -4.81 -1.60 -13.07
CA HIS A 276 -5.41 -1.05 -14.29
C HIS A 276 -6.93 -1.07 -14.23
N LEU A 277 -7.54 -2.16 -13.72
CA LEU A 277 -9.00 -2.22 -13.54
C LEU A 277 -9.53 -1.13 -12.59
N LYS A 278 -8.76 -0.80 -11.54
CA LYS A 278 -9.09 0.26 -10.58
C LYS A 278 -9.16 1.64 -11.25
N ASP A 279 -8.27 1.92 -12.21
CA ASP A 279 -8.23 3.22 -12.89
C ASP A 279 -9.41 3.44 -13.85
N LEU A 280 -10.05 2.36 -14.32
CA LEU A 280 -11.17 2.44 -15.24
C LEU A 280 -12.44 2.94 -14.55
N ASN A 281 -12.88 2.22 -13.51
CA ASN A 281 -14.10 2.52 -12.79
C ASN A 281 -13.96 2.08 -11.32
N PRO A 282 -14.39 2.91 -10.35
CA PRO A 282 -14.33 2.57 -8.93
C PRO A 282 -15.23 1.38 -8.57
N LEU A 283 -16.35 1.20 -9.30
CA LEU A 283 -17.25 0.06 -9.10
C LEU A 283 -16.59 -1.27 -9.43
N ILE A 284 -15.67 -1.31 -10.40
CA ILE A 284 -14.95 -2.55 -10.75
C ILE A 284 -14.06 -2.98 -9.59
N GLN A 285 -13.42 -2.04 -8.88
CA GLN A 285 -12.63 -2.37 -7.69
C GLN A 285 -13.51 -3.03 -6.61
N ILE A 286 -14.70 -2.49 -6.35
CA ILE A 286 -15.65 -3.09 -5.40
C ILE A 286 -16.05 -4.49 -5.87
N GLY A 287 -16.40 -4.64 -7.15
CA GLY A 287 -16.73 -5.92 -7.77
C GLY A 287 -15.63 -6.96 -7.63
N VAL A 288 -14.36 -6.60 -7.88
CA VAL A 288 -13.21 -7.49 -7.67
C VAL A 288 -13.05 -7.88 -6.20
N THR A 289 -13.25 -6.93 -5.28
CA THR A 289 -13.18 -7.22 -3.83
C THR A 289 -14.24 -8.24 -3.40
N VAL A 290 -15.48 -8.05 -3.86
CA VAL A 290 -16.59 -8.97 -3.59
C VAL A 290 -16.34 -10.33 -4.23
N ALA A 291 -15.87 -10.36 -5.48
CA ALA A 291 -15.52 -11.60 -6.16
C ALA A 291 -14.45 -12.39 -5.39
N MET A 292 -13.38 -11.74 -4.92
CA MET A 292 -12.35 -12.39 -4.12
C MET A 292 -12.87 -12.89 -2.77
N LEU A 293 -13.76 -12.14 -2.12
CA LEU A 293 -14.45 -12.60 -0.91
C LEU A 293 -15.25 -13.88 -1.17
N LEU A 294 -16.07 -13.89 -2.22
CA LEU A 294 -16.89 -15.03 -2.60
C LEU A 294 -16.03 -16.25 -2.96
N THR A 295 -14.95 -16.06 -3.72
CA THR A 295 -14.01 -17.13 -4.06
C THR A 295 -13.36 -17.73 -2.80
N CYS A 296 -12.90 -16.91 -1.86
CA CYS A 296 -12.37 -17.42 -0.58
C CYS A 296 -13.41 -18.26 0.17
N VAL A 297 -14.63 -17.77 0.29
CA VAL A 297 -15.71 -18.47 1.00
C VAL A 297 -16.03 -19.80 0.31
N ALA A 298 -16.16 -19.80 -1.01
CA ALA A 298 -16.44 -21.01 -1.79
C ALA A 298 -15.34 -22.08 -1.65
N LEU A 299 -14.06 -21.68 -1.61
CA LEU A 299 -12.95 -22.60 -1.44
C LEU A 299 -12.84 -23.14 0.00
N PHE A 300 -13.09 -22.33 1.02
CA PHE A 300 -12.93 -22.80 2.41
C PHE A 300 -14.17 -23.46 3.00
N ILE A 301 -15.37 -23.28 2.42
CA ILE A 301 -16.60 -23.85 2.98
C ILE A 301 -16.59 -25.38 3.01
N GLN A 302 -15.94 -26.01 2.02
CA GLN A 302 -15.79 -27.47 1.96
C GLN A 302 -14.69 -27.98 2.90
N ILE A 303 -13.73 -27.13 3.28
CA ILE A 303 -12.60 -27.51 4.14
C ILE A 303 -12.97 -27.35 5.62
N SER A 304 -13.40 -26.14 6.02
CA SER A 304 -13.76 -25.84 7.41
C SER A 304 -14.62 -24.58 7.52
N LYS A 305 -15.85 -24.76 8.03
CA LYS A 305 -16.79 -23.66 8.33
C LYS A 305 -16.22 -22.68 9.37
N ALA A 306 -15.39 -23.16 10.31
CA ALA A 306 -14.76 -22.32 11.31
C ALA A 306 -13.75 -21.33 10.69
N VAL A 307 -12.96 -21.80 9.71
CA VAL A 307 -11.99 -20.94 9.01
C VAL A 307 -12.72 -19.89 8.17
N VAL A 308 -13.82 -20.25 7.51
CA VAL A 308 -14.67 -19.29 6.78
C VAL A 308 -15.21 -18.22 7.72
N PHE A 309 -15.73 -18.61 8.88
CA PHE A 309 -16.25 -17.65 9.86
C PHE A 309 -15.18 -16.67 10.33
N LEU A 310 -13.98 -17.16 10.68
CA LEU A 310 -12.86 -16.31 11.07
C LEU A 310 -12.39 -15.39 9.94
N TYR A 311 -12.36 -15.89 8.70
CA TYR A 311 -12.01 -15.10 7.54
C TYR A 311 -13.01 -13.97 7.28
N ILE A 312 -14.32 -14.25 7.35
CA ILE A 312 -15.37 -13.23 7.18
C ILE A 312 -15.25 -12.17 8.29
N LEU A 313 -15.05 -12.59 9.55
CA LEU A 313 -14.85 -11.68 10.67
C LEU A 313 -13.63 -10.78 10.43
N GLY A 314 -12.49 -11.37 10.06
CA GLY A 314 -11.27 -10.63 9.73
C GLY A 314 -11.44 -9.69 8.54
N PHE A 315 -12.16 -10.12 7.50
CA PHE A 315 -12.48 -9.30 6.33
C PHE A 315 -13.33 -8.09 6.70
N CYS A 316 -14.40 -8.28 7.48
CA CYS A 316 -15.25 -7.20 7.98
C CYS A 316 -14.47 -6.24 8.89
N PHE A 317 -13.62 -6.79 9.77
CA PHE A 317 -12.75 -6.00 10.64
C PHE A 317 -11.80 -5.11 9.83
N LEU A 318 -11.08 -5.68 8.86
CA LEU A 318 -10.13 -4.92 8.04
C LEU A 318 -10.82 -3.90 7.12
N THR A 319 -12.00 -4.22 6.58
CA THR A 319 -12.69 -3.37 5.59
C THR A 319 -13.50 -2.24 6.24
N PHE A 320 -14.09 -2.46 7.42
CA PHE A 320 -15.02 -1.49 8.03
C PHE A 320 -14.53 -0.97 9.38
N VAL A 321 -14.09 -1.87 10.27
CA VAL A 321 -13.69 -1.49 11.64
C VAL A 321 -12.35 -0.75 11.64
N CYS A 322 -11.38 -1.19 10.84
CA CYS A 322 -10.07 -0.55 10.75
C CYS A 322 -10.16 0.90 10.22
N PRO A 323 -10.87 1.21 9.13
CA PRO A 323 -11.12 2.60 8.71
C PRO A 323 -11.77 3.47 9.79
N TYR A 324 -12.77 2.94 10.48
CA TYR A 324 -13.43 3.65 11.59
C TYR A 324 -12.42 3.96 12.71
N TRP A 325 -11.61 2.97 13.08
CA TRP A 325 -10.59 3.11 14.12
C TRP A 325 -9.52 4.14 13.71
N LEU A 326 -9.08 4.14 12.44
CA LEU A 326 -8.11 5.12 11.94
C LEU A 326 -8.64 6.55 12.05
N ILE A 327 -9.92 6.78 11.71
CA ILE A 327 -10.57 8.09 11.86
C ILE A 327 -10.70 8.47 13.33
N PHE A 328 -11.01 7.51 14.21
CA PHE A 328 -11.06 7.75 15.65
C PHE A 328 -9.69 8.18 16.21
N ILE A 329 -8.61 7.48 15.83
CA ILE A 329 -7.24 7.83 16.24
C ILE A 329 -6.84 9.23 15.77
N GLN A 330 -7.37 9.68 14.62
CA GLN A 330 -7.07 11.00 14.08
C GLN A 330 -7.42 12.14 15.05
N LYS A 331 -8.44 11.97 15.91
CA LYS A 331 -8.81 12.93 16.96
C LYS A 331 -7.66 13.22 17.93
N TYR A 332 -6.76 12.26 18.13
CA TYR A 332 -5.62 12.38 19.04
C TYR A 332 -4.36 12.90 18.35
N LYS A 333 -4.41 13.23 17.05
CA LYS A 333 -3.27 13.83 16.34
C LYS A 333 -3.15 15.30 16.72
N ASN A 334 -2.03 15.65 17.34
CA ASN A 334 -1.64 17.02 17.63
C ASN A 334 -0.41 17.38 16.81
N GLU A 335 -0.56 18.29 15.86
CA GLU A 335 0.53 18.87 15.08
C GLU A 335 0.67 20.34 15.51
N ILE A 336 1.81 20.69 16.11
CA ILE A 336 2.12 22.08 16.47
C ILE A 336 3.00 22.63 15.36
N HIS A 337 2.56 23.72 14.75
CA HIS A 337 3.32 24.47 13.77
C HIS A 337 3.92 25.70 14.42
N GLY A 338 5.25 25.75 14.36
CA GLY A 338 6.02 26.88 14.78
C GLY A 338 6.18 27.87 13.63
N PRO A 339 6.39 29.14 13.95
CA PRO A 339 6.57 30.13 12.92
C PRO A 339 8.04 30.16 12.41
N TRP A 340 8.87 29.24 12.93
CA TRP A 340 10.19 28.84 12.43
C TRP A 340 10.16 27.49 11.67
N ASP A 341 8.98 26.96 11.37
CA ASP A 341 8.88 25.70 10.62
C ASP A 341 9.51 25.81 9.24
N GLU A 342 10.04 24.69 8.76
CA GLU A 342 10.70 24.59 7.46
C GLU A 342 9.83 25.17 6.34
N ALA A 343 10.35 26.19 5.67
CA ALA A 343 9.68 26.79 4.52
C ALA A 343 9.53 25.74 3.42
N ARG A 344 8.28 25.37 3.11
CA ARG A 344 8.04 24.43 2.00
C ARG A 344 8.27 25.17 0.68
N PRO A 345 9.25 24.74 -0.16
CA PRO A 345 9.54 25.42 -1.40
C PRO A 345 8.30 25.44 -2.28
N ARG A 346 7.86 26.64 -2.68
CA ARG A 346 6.80 26.81 -3.67
C ARG A 346 7.39 26.46 -5.02
N LEU A 347 7.27 25.20 -5.42
CA LEU A 347 7.64 24.75 -6.76
C LEU A 347 6.73 25.47 -7.77
N GLN A 348 7.23 26.56 -8.35
CA GLN A 348 6.57 27.22 -9.45
C GLN A 348 6.56 26.21 -10.61
N ARG A 349 5.37 25.75 -10.99
CA ARG A 349 5.24 24.85 -12.14
C ARG A 349 5.73 25.59 -13.37
N ALA A 350 6.96 25.32 -13.78
CA ALA A 350 7.48 25.78 -15.05
C ALA A 350 6.51 25.29 -16.13
N ASN A 351 5.83 26.25 -16.77
CA ASN A 351 4.95 25.98 -17.89
C ASN A 351 5.83 25.43 -19.01
N ARG A 352 5.90 24.10 -19.13
CA ARG A 352 6.90 23.34 -19.90
C ARG A 352 6.73 23.50 -21.43
N ARG A 353 6.06 24.57 -21.88
CA ARG A 353 5.85 24.90 -23.30
C ARG A 353 6.87 25.88 -23.89
N ASN A 354 7.56 26.67 -23.06
CA ASN A 354 8.41 27.75 -23.59
C ASN A 354 9.93 27.48 -23.56
N MET A 355 10.40 26.36 -23.00
CA MET A 355 11.84 26.08 -22.91
C MET A 355 12.48 25.55 -24.21
N TYR A 356 11.71 25.17 -25.23
CA TYR A 356 12.26 24.67 -26.50
C TYR A 356 12.34 25.72 -27.63
N ARG A 357 12.00 27.00 -27.37
CA ARG A 357 12.00 28.05 -28.42
C ARG A 357 13.21 29.00 -28.38
N LYS A 358 14.22 28.74 -27.56
CA LYS A 358 15.47 29.54 -27.52
C LYS A 358 16.69 28.67 -27.72
N ARG A 359 16.81 28.02 -28.89
CA ARG A 359 18.09 27.48 -29.35
C ARG A 359 18.21 27.35 -30.86
N THR A 360 17.77 28.37 -31.60
CA THR A 360 18.10 28.54 -33.03
C THR A 360 18.04 30.03 -33.39
N SER A 361 19.04 30.79 -32.95
CA SER A 361 19.42 32.06 -33.57
C SER A 361 20.83 32.37 -33.11
N ASN A 362 21.80 31.88 -33.88
CA ASN A 362 23.07 32.52 -34.21
C ASN A 362 23.79 31.63 -35.22
#